data_AF-A0AAW6ZIR2-F1
#
_entry.id   AF-A0AAW6ZIR2-F1
#
_cell.length_a   1.000
_cell.length_b   1.000
_cell.length_c   1.000
_cell.angle_alpha   90.00
_cell.angle_beta   90.00
_cell.angle_gamma   90.00
#
_symmetry.space_group_name_H-M   'P 1'
#
loop_
_entity.id
_entity.type
_entity.pdbx_description
1 polymer ?
#
loop_
_entity_poly.entity_id
_entity_poly.type
_entity_poly.pdbx_seq_one_letter_code
_entity_poly.pdbx_strand_id
1 'polypeptide(L)'
;MIPTSAPITEEQQEASRLEQVTQILQAYDLPAPTSEVELPPVVRRVSYEDSGPLIAQCLTDNGFSSTSSGGIITTLDVADEQEKSFAKVRADCAAQYPIDAKYTQEWTADQWRVYYEYMVGYYTPCVESFGIAIDKDNIPEERTFIESALSGADRWSPVAEWFDNPDYHKLTDETTPEGAELAEACRQSPPSNKLFG
;
A
#
# COMPACT_ATOMS: atom_id res chain seq x y z
N MET A 1 21.07 -6.02 9.31
CA MET A 1 21.06 -6.64 7.96
C MET A 1 19.81 -6.14 7.27
N ILE A 2 19.86 -5.76 5.99
CA ILE A 2 18.64 -5.40 5.26
C ILE A 2 17.96 -6.72 4.88
N PRO A 3 16.68 -6.96 5.23
CA PRO A 3 15.97 -8.15 4.80
C PRO A 3 15.99 -8.20 3.28
N THR A 4 16.42 -9.32 2.72
CA THR A 4 16.27 -9.58 1.29
C THR A 4 15.06 -10.49 1.15
N SER A 5 14.06 -10.07 0.38
CA SER A 5 12.95 -10.96 0.02
C SER A 5 13.50 -12.24 -0.61
N ALA A 6 12.87 -13.38 -0.35
CA ALA A 6 13.21 -14.63 -1.04
C ALA A 6 13.20 -14.40 -2.57
N PRO A 7 14.06 -15.08 -3.34
CA PRO A 7 14.05 -14.96 -4.79
C PRO A 7 12.67 -15.34 -5.32
N ILE A 8 12.05 -14.40 -6.03
CA ILE A 8 10.72 -14.56 -6.60
C ILE A 8 10.81 -15.34 -7.90
N THR A 9 10.00 -16.40 -8.03
CA THR A 9 9.89 -17.17 -9.27
C THR A 9 8.95 -16.48 -10.27
N GLU A 10 9.05 -16.82 -11.56
CA GLU A 10 8.10 -16.28 -12.56
C GLU A 10 6.66 -16.68 -12.24
N GLU A 11 6.43 -17.90 -11.73
CA GLU A 11 5.12 -18.36 -11.28
C GLU A 11 4.55 -17.49 -10.15
N GLN A 12 5.40 -17.04 -9.22
CA GLN A 12 4.98 -16.10 -8.17
C GLN A 12 4.70 -14.70 -8.71
N GLN A 13 5.42 -14.26 -9.75
CA GLN A 13 5.12 -13.00 -10.44
C GLN A 13 3.75 -13.04 -11.13
N GLU A 14 3.48 -14.13 -11.85
CA GLU A 14 2.21 -14.37 -12.54
C GLU A 14 1.05 -14.46 -11.54
N ALA A 15 1.20 -15.25 -10.47
CA ALA A 15 0.15 -15.38 -9.45
C ALA A 15 -0.17 -14.02 -8.78
N SER A 16 0.86 -13.26 -8.38
CA SER A 16 0.67 -11.91 -7.80
C SER A 16 -0.01 -10.96 -8.78
N ARG A 17 0.40 -10.97 -10.04
CA ARG A 17 -0.18 -10.12 -11.08
C ARG A 17 -1.67 -10.44 -11.30
N LEU A 18 -2.01 -11.73 -11.39
CA LEU A 18 -3.40 -12.18 -11.51
C LEU A 18 -4.24 -11.75 -10.30
N GLU A 19 -3.67 -11.83 -9.10
CA GLU A 19 -4.33 -11.38 -7.86
C GLU A 19 -4.58 -9.86 -7.87
N GLN A 20 -3.58 -9.05 -8.23
CA GLN A 20 -3.71 -7.59 -8.33
C GLN A 20 -4.86 -7.18 -9.27
N VAL A 21 -4.95 -7.84 -10.43
CA VAL A 21 -6.03 -7.60 -11.40
C VAL A 21 -7.38 -8.06 -10.87
N THR A 22 -7.40 -9.25 -10.25
CA THR A 22 -8.62 -9.84 -9.67
C THR A 22 -9.22 -8.96 -8.58
N GLN A 23 -8.40 -8.43 -7.68
CA GLN A 23 -8.84 -7.54 -6.61
C GLN A 23 -9.52 -6.28 -7.17
N ILE A 24 -8.98 -5.69 -8.24
CA ILE A 24 -9.59 -4.52 -8.90
C ILE A 24 -10.95 -4.89 -9.50
N LEU A 25 -11.04 -5.99 -10.25
CA LEU A 25 -12.28 -6.36 -10.95
C LEU A 25 -13.39 -6.79 -9.99
N GLN A 26 -13.04 -7.53 -8.93
CA GLN A 26 -14.00 -7.96 -7.91
C GLN A 26 -14.62 -6.80 -7.14
N ALA A 27 -13.86 -5.72 -6.89
CA ALA A 27 -14.39 -4.52 -6.24
C ALA A 27 -15.54 -3.84 -7.03
N TYR A 28 -15.72 -4.19 -8.31
CA TYR A 28 -16.77 -3.68 -9.20
C TYR A 28 -17.71 -4.78 -9.73
N ASP A 29 -17.72 -5.96 -9.08
CA ASP A 29 -18.51 -7.14 -9.48
C ASP A 29 -18.26 -7.57 -10.94
N LEU A 30 -17.02 -7.43 -11.41
CA LEU A 30 -16.61 -7.85 -12.74
C LEU A 30 -15.96 -9.24 -12.70
N PRO A 31 -16.08 -10.03 -13.79
CA PRO A 31 -15.48 -11.35 -13.86
C PRO A 31 -13.95 -11.25 -13.77
N ALA A 32 -13.37 -12.05 -12.86
CA ALA A 32 -11.93 -12.16 -12.72
C ALA A 32 -11.33 -13.03 -13.85
N PRO A 33 -10.14 -12.67 -14.36
CA PRO A 33 -9.39 -13.51 -15.28
C PRO A 33 -9.01 -14.83 -14.61
N THR A 34 -8.96 -15.92 -15.39
CA THR A 34 -8.60 -17.24 -14.87
C THR A 34 -7.15 -17.62 -15.16
N SER A 35 -6.46 -16.86 -16.01
CA SER A 35 -5.08 -17.10 -16.42
C SER A 35 -4.40 -15.83 -16.95
N GLU A 36 -3.06 -15.82 -16.92
CA GLU A 36 -2.20 -14.74 -17.44
C GLU A 36 -2.42 -14.43 -18.92
N VAL A 37 -2.84 -15.42 -19.72
CA VAL A 37 -3.04 -15.29 -21.17
C VAL A 37 -4.20 -14.33 -21.50
N GLU A 38 -5.12 -14.13 -20.56
CA GLU A 38 -6.25 -13.20 -20.69
C GLU A 38 -5.85 -11.73 -20.45
N LEU A 39 -4.67 -11.51 -19.89
CA LEU A 39 -4.17 -10.18 -19.52
C LEU A 39 -3.37 -9.56 -20.69
N PRO A 40 -3.31 -8.22 -20.78
CA PRO A 40 -2.39 -7.54 -21.71
C PRO A 40 -0.92 -7.95 -21.43
N PRO A 41 0.04 -7.76 -22.34
CA PRO A 41 1.44 -8.06 -22.03
C PRO A 41 1.99 -7.15 -20.93
N VAL A 42 2.90 -7.67 -20.10
CA VAL A 42 3.62 -6.86 -19.09
C VAL A 42 4.54 -5.88 -19.82
N VAL A 43 4.41 -4.60 -19.49
CA VAL A 43 5.32 -3.56 -19.97
C VAL A 43 6.52 -3.44 -19.03
N ARG A 44 6.25 -3.31 -17.72
CA ARG A 44 7.30 -3.19 -16.69
C ARG A 44 6.76 -3.56 -15.30
N ARG A 45 7.52 -4.36 -14.55
CA ARG A 45 7.28 -4.58 -13.11
C ARG A 45 7.83 -3.41 -12.30
N VAL A 46 7.09 -2.96 -11.29
CA VAL A 46 7.36 -1.69 -10.59
C VAL A 46 7.20 -1.81 -9.08
N SER A 47 7.68 -0.81 -8.32
CA SER A 47 7.38 -0.71 -6.89
C SER A 47 5.97 -0.14 -6.65
N TYR A 48 5.52 -0.16 -5.39
CA TYR A 48 4.29 0.53 -4.99
C TYR A 48 4.31 2.02 -5.36
N GLU A 49 5.44 2.71 -5.15
CA GLU A 49 5.54 4.16 -5.40
C GLU A 49 5.48 4.48 -6.91
N ASP A 50 6.08 3.63 -7.74
CA ASP A 50 6.11 3.80 -9.20
C ASP A 50 4.79 3.40 -9.88
N SER A 51 4.02 2.49 -9.29
CA SER A 51 2.80 1.95 -9.89
C SER A 51 1.71 3.01 -10.07
N GLY A 52 1.45 3.82 -9.03
CA GLY A 52 0.42 4.85 -9.04
C GLY A 52 0.52 5.83 -10.24
N PRO A 53 1.67 6.50 -10.43
CA PRO A 53 1.87 7.41 -11.56
C PRO A 53 1.72 6.75 -12.94
N LEU A 54 2.18 5.51 -13.12
CA LEU A 54 2.09 4.81 -14.40
C LEU A 54 0.66 4.37 -14.72
N ILE A 55 -0.07 3.87 -13.73
CA ILE A 55 -1.48 3.52 -13.90
C ILE A 55 -2.30 4.79 -14.17
N ALA A 56 -2.05 5.90 -13.47
CA ALA A 56 -2.73 7.17 -13.72
C ALA A 56 -2.49 7.69 -15.15
N GLN A 57 -1.26 7.58 -15.66
CA GLN A 57 -0.95 7.92 -17.05
C GLN A 57 -1.70 7.00 -18.02
N CYS A 58 -1.66 5.68 -17.80
CA CYS A 58 -2.37 4.72 -18.64
C CYS A 58 -3.90 4.94 -18.67
N LEU A 59 -4.49 5.29 -17.54
CA LEU A 59 -5.91 5.67 -17.45
C LEU A 59 -6.20 6.93 -18.27
N THR A 60 -5.35 7.94 -18.15
CA THR A 60 -5.46 9.20 -18.92
C THR A 60 -5.37 8.94 -20.42
N ASP A 61 -4.45 8.08 -20.85
CA ASP A 61 -4.30 7.68 -22.25
C ASP A 61 -5.54 6.94 -22.79
N ASN A 62 -6.33 6.31 -21.90
CA ASN A 62 -7.59 5.64 -22.20
C ASN A 62 -8.83 6.54 -21.96
N GLY A 63 -8.65 7.83 -21.74
CA GLY A 63 -9.72 8.82 -21.63
C GLY A 63 -10.29 9.02 -20.23
N PHE A 64 -9.68 8.44 -19.20
CA PHE A 64 -10.04 8.68 -17.80
C PHE A 64 -9.01 9.62 -17.18
N SER A 65 -9.37 10.89 -16.97
CA SER A 65 -8.43 11.89 -16.44
C SER A 65 -8.03 11.53 -15.01
N SER A 66 -6.78 11.08 -14.85
CA SER A 66 -6.27 10.56 -13.59
C SER A 66 -4.93 11.20 -13.21
N THR A 67 -4.72 11.36 -11.91
CA THR A 67 -3.46 11.82 -11.31
C THR A 67 -3.04 10.86 -10.21
N SER A 68 -1.76 10.86 -9.85
CA SER A 68 -1.27 10.14 -8.67
C SER A 68 -0.46 11.04 -7.76
N SER A 69 -0.72 10.92 -6.45
CA SER A 69 0.05 11.55 -5.37
C SER A 69 0.24 10.53 -4.26
N GLY A 70 1.48 10.36 -3.78
CA GLY A 70 1.79 9.38 -2.72
C GLY A 70 1.43 7.93 -3.07
N GLY A 71 1.36 7.58 -4.36
CA GLY A 71 0.92 6.26 -4.83
C GLY A 71 -0.60 6.07 -4.89
N ILE A 72 -1.39 7.01 -4.35
CA ILE A 72 -2.85 7.04 -4.48
C ILE A 72 -3.20 7.57 -5.86
N ILE A 73 -4.17 6.93 -6.52
CA ILE A 73 -4.68 7.35 -7.83
C ILE A 73 -6.02 8.04 -7.62
N THR A 74 -6.12 9.27 -8.11
CA THR A 74 -7.37 10.03 -8.16
C THR A 74 -7.81 10.11 -9.62
N THR A 75 -9.07 9.74 -9.89
CA THR A 75 -9.68 9.88 -11.23
C THR A 75 -10.86 10.82 -11.13
N LEU A 76 -10.92 11.82 -12.00
CA LEU A 76 -11.97 12.81 -12.01
C LEU A 76 -13.13 12.36 -12.91
N ASP A 77 -14.34 12.74 -12.51
CA ASP A 77 -15.55 12.72 -13.36
C ASP A 77 -15.87 11.35 -14.00
N VAL A 78 -15.66 10.24 -13.27
CA VAL A 78 -16.16 8.93 -13.70
C VAL A 78 -17.67 8.89 -13.47
N ALA A 79 -18.45 8.93 -14.55
CA ALA A 79 -19.90 8.79 -14.47
C ALA A 79 -20.29 7.36 -14.04
N ASP A 80 -21.41 7.22 -13.32
CA ASP A 80 -21.94 5.94 -12.84
C ASP A 80 -22.04 4.90 -13.97
N GLU A 81 -22.47 5.31 -15.17
CA GLU A 81 -22.59 4.41 -16.32
C GLU A 81 -21.24 3.91 -16.85
N GLN A 82 -20.16 4.60 -16.51
CA GLN A 82 -18.79 4.28 -16.94
C GLN A 82 -17.99 3.50 -15.89
N GLU A 83 -18.48 3.32 -14.66
CA GLU A 83 -17.71 2.68 -13.57
C GLU A 83 -17.13 1.33 -13.96
N LYS A 84 -17.92 0.46 -14.59
CA LYS A 84 -17.46 -0.87 -15.03
C LYS A 84 -16.43 -0.80 -16.15
N SER A 85 -16.57 0.18 -17.04
CA SER A 85 -15.58 0.43 -18.09
C SER A 85 -14.27 0.93 -17.50
N PHE A 86 -14.35 1.89 -16.58
CA PHE A 86 -13.22 2.40 -15.82
C PHE A 86 -12.49 1.28 -15.07
N ALA A 87 -13.22 0.44 -14.33
CA ALA A 87 -12.65 -0.67 -13.58
C ALA A 87 -11.90 -1.65 -14.49
N LYS A 88 -12.46 -1.96 -15.68
CA LYS A 88 -11.77 -2.80 -16.66
C LYS A 88 -10.48 -2.16 -17.17
N VAL A 89 -10.52 -0.87 -17.55
CA VAL A 89 -9.31 -0.17 -18.03
C VAL A 89 -8.27 -0.07 -16.92
N ARG A 90 -8.68 0.22 -15.69
CA ARG A 90 -7.80 0.25 -14.52
C ARG A 90 -7.12 -1.10 -14.29
N ALA A 91 -7.88 -2.19 -14.40
CA ALA A 91 -7.37 -3.55 -14.30
C ALA A 91 -6.35 -3.86 -15.42
N ASP A 92 -6.65 -3.49 -16.67
CA ASP A 92 -5.75 -3.67 -17.82
C ASP A 92 -4.46 -2.80 -17.67
N CYS A 93 -4.56 -1.60 -17.09
CA CYS A 93 -3.41 -0.74 -16.77
C CYS A 93 -2.55 -1.33 -15.64
N ALA A 94 -3.17 -1.82 -14.56
CA ALA A 94 -2.46 -2.49 -13.47
C ALA A 94 -1.78 -3.78 -13.96
N ALA A 95 -2.40 -4.50 -14.89
CA ALA A 95 -1.82 -5.68 -15.51
C ALA A 95 -0.57 -5.36 -16.34
N GLN A 96 -0.50 -4.19 -17.00
CA GLN A 96 0.67 -3.77 -17.77
C GLN A 96 1.82 -3.28 -16.89
N TYR A 97 1.51 -2.71 -15.73
CA TYR A 97 2.46 -2.19 -14.74
C TYR A 97 2.28 -2.85 -13.37
N PRO A 98 2.41 -4.20 -13.28
CA PRO A 98 2.14 -4.88 -12.03
C PRO A 98 3.21 -4.53 -11.01
N ILE A 99 2.78 -4.40 -9.76
CA ILE A 99 3.70 -4.29 -8.63
C ILE A 99 4.49 -5.59 -8.58
N ASP A 100 5.81 -5.49 -8.51
CA ASP A 100 6.69 -6.67 -8.45
C ASP A 100 6.30 -7.53 -7.25
N ALA A 101 6.15 -8.84 -7.46
CA ALA A 101 5.67 -9.73 -6.42
C ALA A 101 6.54 -9.71 -5.17
N LYS A 102 7.83 -9.33 -5.23
CA LYS A 102 8.65 -9.15 -4.03
C LYS A 102 8.06 -8.14 -3.03
N TYR A 103 7.25 -7.20 -3.51
CA TYR A 103 6.56 -6.21 -2.70
C TYR A 103 5.19 -6.68 -2.22
N THR A 104 4.53 -7.60 -2.93
CA THR A 104 3.18 -8.08 -2.62
C THR A 104 3.14 -9.37 -1.82
N GLN A 105 4.25 -10.11 -1.75
CA GLN A 105 4.33 -11.32 -0.92
C GLN A 105 4.17 -10.97 0.56
N GLU A 106 3.69 -11.93 1.33
CA GLU A 106 3.67 -11.82 2.78
C GLU A 106 5.08 -11.52 3.31
N TRP A 107 5.15 -10.58 4.24
CA TRP A 107 6.42 -10.18 4.83
C TRP A 107 6.99 -11.30 5.68
N THR A 108 8.30 -11.51 5.54
CA THR A 108 9.06 -12.41 6.39
C THR A 108 9.18 -11.88 7.82
N ALA A 109 9.56 -12.74 8.77
CA ALA A 109 9.82 -12.34 10.15
C ALA A 109 10.84 -11.18 10.25
N ASP A 110 11.86 -11.16 9.38
CA ASP A 110 12.87 -10.10 9.37
C ASP A 110 12.32 -8.77 8.88
N GLN A 111 11.39 -8.79 7.92
CA GLN A 111 10.69 -7.59 7.45
C GLN A 111 9.75 -7.04 8.52
N TRP A 112 9.01 -7.92 9.21
CA TRP A 112 8.19 -7.53 10.35
C TRP A 112 9.02 -6.96 11.50
N ARG A 113 10.22 -7.48 11.73
CA ARG A 113 11.17 -6.90 12.70
C ARG A 113 11.56 -5.48 12.32
N VAL A 114 11.99 -5.26 11.07
CA VAL A 114 12.36 -3.91 10.59
C VAL A 114 11.19 -2.94 10.72
N TYR A 115 9.98 -3.38 10.37
CA TYR A 115 8.77 -2.58 10.55
C TYR A 115 8.55 -2.25 12.02
N TYR A 116 8.59 -3.24 12.92
CA TYR A 116 8.42 -3.04 14.36
C TYR A 116 9.45 -2.05 14.94
N GLU A 117 10.74 -2.26 14.63
CA GLU A 117 11.83 -1.37 15.07
C GLU A 117 11.64 0.06 14.57
N TYR A 118 11.19 0.25 13.33
CA TYR A 118 10.87 1.56 12.78
C TYR A 118 9.68 2.20 13.49
N MET A 119 8.62 1.44 13.74
CA MET A 119 7.42 1.96 14.40
C MET A 119 7.72 2.41 15.84
N VAL A 120 8.47 1.60 16.60
CA VAL A 120 8.83 1.92 17.99
C VAL A 120 9.94 2.96 18.08
N GLY A 121 10.97 2.85 17.23
CA GLY A 121 12.19 3.65 17.33
C GLY A 121 12.16 4.98 16.58
N TYR A 122 11.31 5.13 15.56
CA TYR A 122 11.21 6.34 14.75
C TYR A 122 9.80 6.92 14.73
N TYR A 123 8.80 6.13 14.29
CA TYR A 123 7.46 6.64 14.05
C TYR A 123 6.80 7.16 15.33
N THR A 124 6.74 6.34 16.38
CA THR A 124 6.13 6.70 17.68
C THR A 124 6.76 7.98 18.29
N PRO A 125 8.11 8.10 18.41
CA PRO A 125 8.71 9.34 18.88
C PRO A 125 8.45 10.55 17.96
N CYS A 126 8.36 10.33 16.65
CA CYS A 126 8.08 11.40 15.69
C CYS A 126 6.69 11.97 15.93
N VAL A 127 5.66 11.12 16.01
CA VAL A 127 4.28 11.56 16.16
C VAL A 127 4.00 12.16 17.54
N GLU A 128 4.70 11.68 18.58
CA GLU A 128 4.71 12.32 19.91
C GLU A 128 5.23 13.76 19.86
N SER A 129 6.18 14.06 18.95
CA SER A 129 6.70 15.43 18.78
C SER A 129 5.67 16.40 18.18
N PHE A 130 4.63 15.89 17.54
CA PHE A 130 3.46 16.65 17.06
C PHE A 130 2.34 16.77 18.11
N GLY A 131 2.59 16.29 19.34
CA GLY A 131 1.64 16.40 20.47
C GLY A 131 0.64 15.25 20.56
N ILE A 132 0.81 14.18 19.79
CA ILE A 132 -0.03 12.98 19.89
C ILE A 132 0.48 12.09 21.03
N ALA A 133 -0.37 11.83 22.03
CA ALA A 133 -0.04 10.89 23.09
C ALA A 133 -0.19 9.45 22.61
N ILE A 134 0.86 8.65 22.79
CA ILE A 134 0.86 7.21 22.50
C ILE A 134 0.94 6.46 23.82
N ASP A 135 0.01 5.52 24.02
CA ASP A 135 0.07 4.61 25.16
C ASP A 135 1.19 3.58 24.94
N LYS A 136 2.35 3.85 25.55
CA LYS A 136 3.54 3.00 25.46
C LYS A 136 3.37 1.68 26.20
N ASP A 137 2.43 1.58 27.14
CA ASP A 137 2.19 0.33 27.88
C ASP A 137 1.49 -0.71 27.00
N ASN A 138 0.85 -0.29 25.91
CA ASN A 138 0.22 -1.17 24.92
C ASN A 138 1.15 -1.58 23.78
N ILE A 139 2.42 -1.16 23.79
CA ILE A 139 3.40 -1.61 22.79
C ILE A 139 3.72 -3.09 23.07
N PRO A 140 3.36 -4.03 22.16
CA PRO A 140 3.65 -5.44 22.37
C PRO A 140 5.16 -5.71 22.32
N GLU A 141 5.62 -6.77 22.99
CA GLU A 141 6.99 -7.25 22.77
C GLU A 141 7.21 -7.61 21.29
N GLU A 142 8.42 -7.34 20.75
CA GLU A 142 8.77 -7.59 19.34
C GLU A 142 8.36 -8.99 18.86
N ARG A 143 8.68 -10.01 19.67
CA ARG A 143 8.37 -11.41 19.33
C ARG A 143 6.86 -11.62 19.19
N THR A 144 6.07 -11.10 20.12
CA THR A 144 4.60 -11.19 20.10
C THR A 144 4.02 -10.45 18.89
N PHE A 145 4.57 -9.29 18.55
CA PHE A 145 4.19 -8.55 17.36
C PHE A 145 4.44 -9.34 16.08
N ILE A 146 5.66 -9.89 15.92
CA ILE A 146 6.03 -10.67 14.73
C ILE A 146 5.19 -11.95 14.63
N GLU A 147 4.98 -12.66 15.74
CA GLU A 147 4.13 -13.85 15.77
C GLU A 147 2.69 -13.54 15.34
N SER A 148 2.10 -12.45 15.86
CA SER A 148 0.76 -11.99 15.45
C SER A 148 0.71 -11.63 13.96
N ALA A 149 1.73 -10.91 13.47
CA ALA A 149 1.81 -10.47 12.09
C ALA A 149 1.95 -11.65 11.10
N LEU A 150 2.73 -12.67 11.46
CA LEU A 150 2.87 -13.89 10.68
C LEU A 150 1.64 -14.80 10.73
N SER A 151 0.82 -14.74 11.78
CA SER A 151 -0.42 -15.50 11.86
C SER A 151 -1.62 -14.81 11.19
N GLY A 152 -1.43 -13.59 10.65
CA GLY A 152 -2.52 -12.78 10.10
C GLY A 152 -3.53 -12.30 11.15
N ALA A 153 -3.12 -12.28 12.43
CA ALA A 153 -3.95 -11.78 13.51
C ALA A 153 -3.92 -10.25 13.55
N ASP A 154 -4.80 -9.65 14.36
CA ASP A 154 -4.88 -8.20 14.47
C ASP A 154 -3.55 -7.62 14.94
N ARG A 155 -3.08 -6.58 14.24
CA ARG A 155 -1.73 -6.03 14.42
C ARG A 155 -1.82 -4.76 15.23
N TRP A 156 -0.96 -4.66 16.25
CA TRP A 156 -0.80 -3.40 16.95
C TRP A 156 -0.43 -2.28 15.96
N SER A 157 -1.12 -1.15 16.09
CA SER A 157 -0.82 0.09 15.39
C SER A 157 -0.78 1.22 16.41
N PRO A 158 0.26 2.06 16.44
CA PRO A 158 0.31 3.21 17.34
C PRO A 158 -0.79 4.23 17.05
N VAL A 159 -1.43 4.14 15.88
CA VAL A 159 -2.48 5.07 15.43
C VAL A 159 -3.90 4.53 15.53
N ALA A 160 -4.08 3.32 16.06
CA ALA A 160 -5.37 2.62 16.05
C ALA A 160 -6.51 3.46 16.67
N GLU A 161 -6.21 4.23 17.72
CA GLU A 161 -7.21 5.01 18.46
C GLU A 161 -7.28 6.49 18.04
N TRP A 162 -6.51 6.91 17.02
CA TRP A 162 -6.44 8.32 16.65
C TRP A 162 -7.72 8.83 15.99
N PHE A 163 -8.32 8.00 15.13
CA PHE A 163 -9.49 8.38 14.34
C PHE A 163 -10.73 8.67 15.20
N ASP A 164 -10.78 8.14 16.42
CA ASP A 164 -11.88 8.37 17.36
C ASP A 164 -11.60 9.56 18.31
N ASN A 165 -10.39 10.11 18.29
CA ASN A 165 -10.02 11.26 19.12
C ASN A 165 -10.19 12.59 18.36
N PRO A 166 -11.18 13.43 18.72
CA PRO A 166 -11.43 14.69 18.02
C PRO A 166 -10.26 15.67 18.10
N ASP A 167 -9.38 15.55 19.11
CA ASP A 167 -8.21 16.41 19.25
C ASP A 167 -7.15 16.14 18.16
N TYR A 168 -7.18 14.95 17.54
CA TYR A 168 -6.23 14.55 16.51
C TYR A 168 -6.76 14.70 15.08
N HIS A 169 -8.04 15.07 14.88
CA HIS A 169 -8.66 15.14 13.55
C HIS A 169 -7.86 15.96 12.52
N LYS A 170 -7.26 17.07 12.93
CA LYS A 170 -6.42 17.88 12.03
C LYS A 170 -5.13 17.15 11.66
N LEU A 171 -4.50 16.47 12.61
CA LEU A 171 -3.27 15.73 12.38
C LEU A 171 -3.49 14.46 11.54
N THR A 172 -4.70 13.90 11.57
CA THR A 172 -5.07 12.73 10.75
C THR A 172 -5.61 13.08 9.36
N ASP A 173 -5.89 14.36 9.09
CA ASP A 173 -6.37 14.84 7.80
C ASP A 173 -5.24 15.52 7.02
N GLU A 174 -4.68 14.80 6.04
CA GLU A 174 -3.59 15.28 5.16
C GLU A 174 -3.99 16.49 4.30
N THR A 175 -5.27 16.85 4.22
CA THR A 175 -5.71 18.08 3.52
C THR A 175 -5.52 19.34 4.37
N THR A 176 -5.27 19.17 5.67
CA THR A 176 -4.90 20.28 6.55
C THR A 176 -3.38 20.51 6.55
N PRO A 177 -2.92 21.74 6.82
CA PRO A 177 -1.49 22.01 6.96
C PRO A 177 -0.80 21.12 8.00
N GLU A 178 -1.45 20.89 9.14
CA GLU A 178 -0.90 20.10 10.25
C GLU A 178 -0.78 18.61 9.89
N GLY A 179 -1.79 18.04 9.25
CA GLY A 179 -1.75 16.66 8.77
C GLY A 179 -0.75 16.45 7.64
N ALA A 180 -0.64 17.41 6.71
CA ALA A 180 0.36 17.37 5.64
C ALA A 180 1.80 17.41 6.20
N GLU A 181 2.06 18.29 7.18
CA GLU A 181 3.36 18.37 7.84
C GLU A 181 3.71 17.09 8.61
N LEU A 182 2.73 16.51 9.33
CA LEU A 182 2.90 15.23 10.02
C LEU A 182 3.19 14.08 9.04
N ALA A 183 2.44 13.97 7.95
CA ALA A 183 2.63 12.93 6.95
C ALA A 183 4.00 13.04 6.26
N GLU A 184 4.47 14.26 6.00
CA GLU A 184 5.79 14.53 5.44
C GLU A 184 6.92 14.17 6.44
N ALA A 185 6.79 14.58 7.70
CA ALA A 185 7.81 14.38 8.73
C ALA A 185 7.85 12.93 9.26
N CYS A 186 6.68 12.38 9.56
CA CYS A 186 6.48 11.08 10.20
C CYS A 186 5.89 10.08 9.22
N ARG A 187 6.70 9.60 8.27
CA ARG A 187 6.27 8.58 7.31
C ARG A 187 5.78 7.32 8.04
N GLN A 188 4.55 6.90 7.73
CA GLN A 188 3.88 5.77 8.40
C GLN A 188 4.49 4.39 8.11
N SER A 189 5.35 4.30 7.09
CA SER A 189 6.06 3.07 6.76
C SER A 189 7.58 3.30 6.64
N PRO A 190 8.39 2.29 6.97
CA PRO A 190 9.80 2.34 6.65
C PRO A 190 9.99 2.44 5.13
N PRO A 191 11.05 3.14 4.68
CA PRO A 191 11.38 3.18 3.25
C PRO A 191 11.51 1.79 2.64
N SER A 192 11.01 1.60 1.42
CA SER A 192 10.98 0.29 0.72
C SER A 192 12.36 -0.38 0.65
N ASN A 193 13.45 0.38 0.48
CA ASN A 193 14.81 -0.15 0.47
C ASN A 193 15.30 -0.68 1.84
N LYS A 194 14.63 -0.34 2.94
CA LYS A 194 14.87 -0.92 4.27
C LYS A 194 14.10 -2.22 4.48
N LEU A 195 12.93 -2.34 3.84
CA LEU A 195 12.07 -3.53 3.95
C LEU A 195 12.40 -4.61 2.93
N PHE A 196 12.88 -4.27 1.73
CA PHE A 196 12.97 -5.23 0.63
C PHE A 196 14.37 -5.45 0.05
N GLY A 197 15.39 -4.70 0.50
CA GLY A 197 16.74 -4.78 -0.07
C GLY A 197 16.95 -3.86 -1.26
#